data_AF-J9HF83-F1
#
_entry.id   AF-J9HF83-F1
#
_cell.length_a   1.000
_cell.length_b   1.000
_cell.length_c   1.000
_cell.angle_alpha   90.00
_cell.angle_beta   90.00
_cell.angle_gamma   90.00
#
_symmetry.space_group_name_H-M   'P 1'
#
loop_
_entity.id
_entity.type
_entity.pdbx_description
1 polymer ?
#
loop_
_entity_poly.entity_id
_entity_poly.type
_entity_poly.pdbx_seq_one_letter_code
_entity_poly.pdbx_strand_id
1 'polypeptide(L)'
;GARESSGTQKYPVMVFVHGESYEWNSGNPYDGSVLASFGQILVVTINYRLGILGFLNANIDRFSKAPANYGLMDIIAALHWIQENIEGFGGDPRSVTLAGHGTGAACVHFLIASAAVPE
;
A
#
# COMPACT_ATOMS: atom_id res chain seq x y z
N GLY A 1 -41.23 1.31 15.37
CA GLY A 1 -40.22 2.19 14.74
C GLY A 1 -39.47 1.36 13.74
N ALA A 2 -39.44 1.79 12.48
CA ALA A 2 -38.82 1.07 11.39
C ALA A 2 -37.33 0.79 11.69
N ARG A 3 -36.88 -0.44 11.44
CA ARG A 3 -35.44 -0.74 11.34
C ARG A 3 -34.91 0.03 10.14
N GLU A 4 -34.19 1.11 10.40
CA GLU A 4 -33.23 1.65 9.44
C GLU A 4 -32.28 0.50 9.06
N SER A 5 -32.03 0.34 7.76
CA SER A 5 -31.04 -0.63 7.28
C SER A 5 -29.68 -0.23 7.85
N SER A 6 -29.24 -0.92 8.91
CA SER A 6 -27.88 -0.79 9.42
C SER A 6 -26.93 -1.23 8.31
N GLY A 7 -26.33 -0.28 7.60
CA GLY A 7 -25.22 -0.59 6.70
C GLY A 7 -24.16 -1.33 7.53
N THR A 8 -23.67 -2.46 7.01
CA THR A 8 -22.59 -3.22 7.65
C THR A 8 -21.46 -2.24 7.99
N GLN A 9 -21.11 -2.14 9.27
CA GLN A 9 -20.03 -1.26 9.71
C GLN A 9 -18.74 -1.64 8.97
N LYS A 10 -18.19 -0.68 8.21
CA LYS A 10 -16.93 -0.83 7.50
C LYS A 10 -15.80 -0.22 8.32
N TYR A 11 -14.68 -0.92 8.43
CA TYR A 11 -13.51 -0.49 9.19
C TYR A 11 -12.56 0.36 8.33
N PRO A 12 -11.97 1.44 8.86
CA PRO A 12 -10.85 2.11 8.21
C PRO A 12 -9.70 1.13 7.94
N VAL A 13 -8.95 1.37 6.86
CA VAL A 13 -7.89 0.47 6.39
C VAL A 13 -6.54 1.18 6.51
N MET A 14 -5.60 0.58 7.23
CA MET A 14 -4.20 0.98 7.23
C MET A 14 -3.39 0.02 6.36
N VAL A 15 -2.72 0.54 5.35
CA VAL A 15 -1.78 -0.21 4.50
C VAL A 15 -0.37 0.15 4.93
N PHE A 16 0.40 -0.86 5.33
CA PHE A 16 1.75 -0.70 5.83
C PHE A 16 2.80 -1.16 4.80
N VAL A 17 3.65 -0.23 4.37
CA VAL A 17 4.79 -0.46 3.49
C VAL A 17 6.04 -0.66 4.34
N HIS A 18 6.58 -1.86 4.33
CA HIS A 18 7.81 -2.18 5.06
C HIS A 18 9.00 -1.36 4.56
N GLY A 19 9.99 -1.16 5.44
CA GLY A 19 11.22 -0.42 5.13
C GLY A 19 12.51 -1.14 5.47
N GLU A 20 13.43 -0.40 6.09
CA GLU A 20 14.84 -0.73 6.39
C GLU A 20 15.78 -0.67 5.19
N SER A 21 15.46 -1.37 4.10
CA SER A 21 16.34 -1.46 2.94
C SER A 21 15.53 -1.50 1.64
N TYR A 22 16.19 -1.16 0.53
CA TYR A 22 15.69 -1.47 -0.80
C TYR A 22 16.15 -2.85 -1.27
N GLU A 23 16.91 -3.61 -0.49
CA GLU A 23 17.52 -4.89 -0.92
C GLU A 23 16.96 -6.11 -0.20
N TRP A 24 16.45 -5.95 1.02
CA TRP A 24 15.90 -7.04 1.83
C TRP A 24 14.73 -6.53 2.69
N ASN A 25 14.10 -7.45 3.42
CA ASN A 25 12.88 -7.32 4.24
C ASN A 25 11.60 -7.76 3.49
N SER A 26 10.47 -7.78 4.20
CA SER A 26 9.16 -8.18 3.70
C SER A 26 8.06 -7.61 4.58
N GLY A 27 6.79 -7.70 4.18
CA GLY A 27 5.64 -7.34 5.01
C GLY A 27 5.36 -8.32 6.15
N ASN A 28 5.88 -9.56 6.09
CA ASN A 28 5.57 -10.64 7.02
C ASN A 28 5.96 -10.40 8.50
N PRO A 29 7.09 -9.73 8.83
CA PRO A 29 7.49 -9.51 10.23
C PRO A 29 6.61 -8.51 11.00
N TYR A 30 5.72 -7.78 10.32
CA TYR A 30 4.92 -6.72 10.92
C TYR A 30 3.56 -7.26 11.37
N ASP A 31 3.42 -7.55 12.67
CA ASP A 31 2.16 -8.01 13.26
C ASP A 31 1.19 -6.83 13.49
N GLY A 32 0.09 -6.81 12.75
CA GLY A 32 -0.97 -5.82 12.84
C GLY A 32 -2.04 -6.11 13.89
N SER A 33 -1.99 -7.24 14.59
CA SER A 33 -3.11 -7.74 15.41
C SER A 33 -3.52 -6.82 16.56
N VAL A 34 -2.54 -6.18 17.22
CA VAL A 34 -2.80 -5.22 18.30
C VAL A 34 -3.48 -3.96 17.74
N LEU A 35 -2.96 -3.40 16.64
CA LEU A 35 -3.57 -2.24 16.00
C LEU A 35 -4.98 -2.54 15.49
N ALA A 36 -5.19 -3.71 14.88
CA ALA A 36 -6.49 -4.10 14.37
C ALA A 36 -7.53 -4.26 15.48
N SER A 37 -7.17 -4.94 16.58
CA SER A 37 -8.08 -5.20 17.70
C SER A 37 -8.39 -3.96 18.54
N PHE A 38 -7.39 -3.16 18.91
CA PHE A 38 -7.60 -1.97 19.72
C PHE A 38 -8.14 -0.79 18.91
N GLY A 39 -7.66 -0.61 17.69
CA GLY A 39 -8.02 0.51 16.82
C GLY A 39 -9.33 0.32 16.07
N GLN A 40 -9.89 -0.91 16.03
CA GLN A 40 -11.02 -1.26 15.18
C GLN A 40 -10.75 -0.84 13.72
N ILE A 41 -9.61 -1.26 13.19
CA ILE A 41 -9.16 -1.00 11.82
C ILE A 41 -8.74 -2.30 11.15
N LEU A 42 -8.75 -2.34 9.82
CA LEU A 42 -8.03 -3.37 9.08
C LEU A 42 -6.58 -2.95 8.88
N VAL A 43 -5.65 -3.85 9.15
CA VAL A 43 -4.22 -3.64 8.91
C VAL A 43 -3.78 -4.57 7.78
N VAL A 44 -3.23 -4.01 6.72
CA VAL A 44 -2.73 -4.74 5.54
C VAL A 44 -1.24 -4.47 5.40
N THR A 45 -0.42 -5.52 5.45
CA THR A 45 1.01 -5.44 5.12
C THR A 45 1.22 -5.98 3.71
N ILE A 46 2.03 -5.30 2.91
CA ILE A 46 2.28 -5.70 1.51
C ILE A 46 3.73 -6.07 1.29
N ASN A 47 4.00 -6.87 0.25
CA ASN A 47 5.35 -7.07 -0.29
C ASN A 47 5.47 -6.31 -1.61
N TYR A 48 6.67 -5.80 -1.88
CA TYR A 48 7.02 -5.21 -3.17
C TYR A 48 8.41 -5.68 -3.60
N ARG A 49 8.72 -5.63 -4.89
CA ARG A 49 10.03 -6.05 -5.39
C ARG A 49 11.14 -5.15 -4.85
N LEU A 50 12.24 -5.80 -4.48
CA LEU A 50 13.45 -5.20 -3.94
C LEU A 50 14.63 -5.39 -4.90
N GLY A 51 15.73 -4.69 -4.62
CA GLY A 51 17.00 -4.73 -5.32
C GLY A 51 16.86 -4.40 -6.79
N ILE A 52 17.64 -5.10 -7.61
CA ILE A 52 17.62 -4.95 -9.07
C ILE A 52 16.24 -5.26 -9.66
N LEU A 53 15.45 -6.14 -9.04
CA LEU A 53 14.11 -6.51 -9.53
C LEU A 53 13.08 -5.39 -9.30
N GLY A 54 13.28 -4.57 -8.26
CA GLY A 54 12.40 -3.47 -7.91
C GLY A 54 12.80 -2.12 -8.49
N PHE A 55 14.10 -1.85 -8.60
CA PHE A 55 14.58 -0.48 -8.81
C PHE A 55 15.59 -0.33 -9.96
N LEU A 56 15.85 -1.37 -10.75
CA LEU A 56 16.67 -1.22 -11.94
C LEU A 56 15.99 -0.27 -12.94
N ASN A 57 16.73 0.76 -13.34
CA ASN A 57 16.39 1.56 -14.49
C ASN A 57 17.23 1.08 -15.69
N ALA A 58 16.59 0.36 -16.61
CA ALA A 58 17.24 -0.15 -17.82
C ALA A 58 17.20 0.83 -19.00
N ASN A 59 16.72 2.07 -18.81
CA ASN A 59 16.71 3.08 -19.85
C ASN A 59 18.14 3.60 -20.09
N ILE A 60 18.69 3.28 -21.26
CA ILE A 60 20.07 3.62 -21.66
C ILE A 60 20.15 5.03 -22.28
N ASP A 61 19.05 5.50 -22.87
CA ASP A 61 18.93 6.84 -23.43
C ASP A 61 17.62 7.53 -22.96
N ARG A 62 17.51 8.84 -23.22
CA ARG A 62 16.37 9.67 -22.79
C ARG A 62 15.07 9.39 -23.55
N PHE A 63 15.14 8.69 -24.68
CA PHE A 63 13.99 8.34 -25.51
C PHE A 63 13.42 6.96 -25.16
N SER A 64 14.21 6.13 -24.47
CA SER A 64 13.76 4.86 -23.92
C SER A 64 12.69 5.08 -22.86
N LYS A 65 11.56 4.41 -23.04
CA LYS A 65 10.36 4.50 -22.19
C LYS A 65 10.09 3.19 -21.44
N ALA A 66 11.13 2.39 -21.18
CA ALA A 66 10.97 1.18 -20.41
C ALA A 66 10.51 1.55 -18.98
N PRO A 67 9.46 0.91 -18.45
CA PRO A 67 9.06 1.11 -17.06
C PRO A 67 10.24 0.83 -16.11
N ALA A 68 10.45 1.72 -15.15
CA ALA A 68 11.40 1.58 -14.05
C ALA A 68 10.65 1.72 -12.72
N ASN A 69 11.36 1.58 -11.59
CA ASN A 69 10.75 1.66 -10.25
C ASN A 69 9.59 0.66 -10.06
N TYR A 70 9.78 -0.55 -10.56
CA TYR A 70 8.85 -1.65 -10.41
C TYR A 70 8.40 -1.91 -8.96
N GLY A 71 9.26 -1.66 -7.97
CA GLY A 71 8.88 -1.73 -6.56
C GLY A 71 7.79 -0.72 -6.19
N LEU A 72 7.83 0.49 -6.74
CA LEU A 72 6.74 1.48 -6.57
C LEU A 72 5.48 1.06 -7.33
N MET A 73 5.65 0.48 -8.53
CA MET A 73 4.51 -0.05 -9.31
C MET A 73 3.81 -1.20 -8.59
N ASP A 74 4.55 -2.05 -7.88
CA ASP A 74 3.97 -3.13 -7.07
C ASP A 74 3.12 -2.56 -5.92
N ILE A 75 3.57 -1.49 -5.26
CA ILE A 75 2.79 -0.81 -4.22
C ILE A 75 1.51 -0.21 -4.81
N ILE A 76 1.60 0.45 -5.97
CA ILE A 76 0.42 0.98 -6.69
C ILE A 76 -0.56 -0.16 -7.02
N ALA A 77 -0.06 -1.28 -7.57
CA ALA A 77 -0.88 -2.44 -7.88
C ALA A 77 -1.56 -3.03 -6.61
N ALA A 78 -0.84 -3.09 -5.49
CA ALA A 78 -1.41 -3.50 -4.21
C ALA A 78 -2.52 -2.54 -3.73
N LEU A 79 -2.36 -1.24 -3.91
CA LEU A 79 -3.38 -0.24 -3.56
C LEU A 79 -4.63 -0.37 -4.45
N HIS A 80 -4.46 -0.63 -5.75
CA HIS A 80 -5.59 -0.94 -6.63
C HIS A 80 -6.34 -2.19 -6.18
N TRP A 81 -5.60 -3.26 -5.85
CA TRP A 81 -6.22 -4.47 -5.34
C TRP A 81 -6.99 -4.22 -4.03
N ILE A 82 -6.43 -3.42 -3.11
CA ILE A 82 -7.10 -3.04 -1.86
C ILE A 82 -8.38 -2.25 -2.16
N GLN A 83 -8.32 -1.25 -3.06
CA GLN A 83 -9.51 -0.49 -3.48
C GLN A 83 -10.64 -1.39 -4.00
N GLU A 84 -10.30 -2.40 -4.82
CA GLU A 84 -11.28 -3.28 -5.44
C GLU A 84 -11.82 -4.37 -4.50
N ASN A 85 -11.05 -4.78 -3.49
CA ASN A 85 -11.34 -6.02 -2.73
C ASN A 85 -11.56 -5.82 -1.23
N ILE A 86 -11.12 -4.71 -0.63
CA ILE A 86 -11.07 -4.60 0.85
C ILE A 86 -12.46 -4.59 1.50
N GLU A 87 -13.49 -4.23 0.75
CA GLU A 87 -14.89 -4.32 1.21
C GLU A 87 -15.29 -5.76 1.56
N GLY A 88 -14.76 -6.76 0.84
CA GLY A 88 -15.00 -8.18 1.13
C GLY A 88 -14.41 -8.65 2.47
N PHE A 89 -13.48 -7.87 3.04
CA PHE A 89 -12.87 -8.10 4.35
C PHE A 89 -13.50 -7.22 5.44
N GLY A 90 -14.54 -6.45 5.11
CA GLY A 90 -15.19 -5.51 6.03
C GLY A 90 -14.50 -4.13 6.10
N GLY A 91 -13.61 -3.81 5.16
CA GLY A 91 -12.95 -2.50 5.09
C GLY A 91 -13.77 -1.45 4.35
N ASP A 92 -13.53 -0.16 4.63
CA ASP A 92 -14.03 0.94 3.82
C ASP A 92 -12.98 1.33 2.76
N PRO A 93 -13.20 1.04 1.46
CA PRO A 93 -12.26 1.41 0.40
C PRO A 93 -12.08 2.93 0.25
N ARG A 94 -12.98 3.74 0.82
CA ARG A 94 -12.87 5.21 0.82
C ARG A 94 -12.08 5.76 2.01
N SER A 95 -11.67 4.89 2.94
CA SER A 95 -10.95 5.26 4.16
C SER A 95 -9.67 4.43 4.26
N VAL A 96 -8.74 4.69 3.34
CA VAL A 96 -7.44 4.00 3.24
C VAL A 96 -6.32 4.95 3.62
N THR A 97 -5.54 4.59 4.63
CA THR A 97 -4.33 5.31 5.06
C THR A 97 -3.10 4.50 4.69
N LEU A 98 -2.19 5.09 3.92
CA LEU A 98 -0.91 4.49 3.59
C LEU A 98 0.18 4.96 4.58
N ALA A 99 0.85 4.01 5.22
CA ALA A 99 1.90 4.26 6.20
C ALA A 99 3.15 3.43 5.88
N GLY A 100 4.32 3.89 6.33
CA GLY A 100 5.56 3.16 6.18
C GLY A 100 6.63 3.63 7.15
N HIS A 101 7.71 2.85 7.29
CA HIS A 101 8.89 3.18 8.10
C HIS A 101 10.15 3.18 7.22
N GLY A 102 11.18 3.98 7.53
CA GLY A 102 12.46 4.00 6.79
C GLY A 102 12.30 4.14 5.27
N THR A 103 12.87 3.20 4.50
CA THR A 103 12.73 3.15 3.02
C THR A 103 11.27 3.01 2.56
N GLY A 104 10.41 2.36 3.35
CA GLY A 104 8.97 2.28 3.10
C GLY A 104 8.29 3.63 3.22
N ALA A 105 8.65 4.45 4.22
CA ALA A 105 8.15 5.83 4.35
C ALA A 105 8.59 6.70 3.15
N ALA A 106 9.80 6.50 2.63
CA ALA A 106 10.24 7.15 1.40
C ALA A 106 9.40 6.72 0.19
N CYS A 107 9.07 5.44 0.05
CA CYS A 107 8.13 4.96 -0.98
C CYS A 107 6.75 5.62 -0.87
N VAL A 108 6.19 5.70 0.34
CA VAL A 108 4.92 6.41 0.59
C VAL A 108 5.03 7.87 0.13
N HIS A 109 6.11 8.55 0.48
CA HIS A 109 6.35 9.94 0.05
C HIS A 109 6.45 10.06 -1.48
N PHE A 110 7.16 9.15 -2.16
CA PHE A 110 7.25 9.16 -3.62
C PHE A 110 5.89 8.99 -4.30
N LEU A 111 5.00 8.17 -3.74
CA LEU A 111 3.65 8.00 -4.27
C LEU A 111 2.81 9.27 -4.07
N ILE A 112 2.89 9.91 -2.91
CA ILE A 112 2.17 11.17 -2.62
C ILE A 112 2.68 12.31 -3.51
N ALA A 113 4.00 12.42 -3.73
CA ALA A 113 4.60 13.48 -4.52
C ALA A 113 4.50 13.24 -6.04
N SER A 114 4.15 12.03 -6.47
CA SER A 114 4.07 11.68 -7.88
C SER A 114 2.79 12.22 -8.49
N ALA A 115 2.91 12.92 -9.63
CA ALA A 115 1.78 13.32 -10.46
C ALA A 115 1.02 12.13 -11.09
N ALA A 116 1.47 10.89 -10.83
CA ALA A 116 0.78 9.67 -11.24
C ALA A 116 -0.44 9.35 -10.38
N VAL A 117 -0.62 9.99 -9.22
CA VAL A 117 -1.85 9.92 -8.43
C VAL A 117 -2.71 11.13 -8.82
N PRO A 118 -3.85 10.94 -9.51
CA PRO A 118 -4.78 12.04 -9.76
C PRO A 118 -5.31 12.61 -8.44
N GLU A 119 -5.65 13.89 -8.41
CA GLU A 119 -6.42 14.48 -7.30
C GLU A 119 -7.73 13.69 -7.02
#